data_AF-A0A7C8ECL8-F1
#
_entry.id   AF-A0A7C8ECL8-F1
#
_cell.length_a   1.000
_cell.length_b   1.000
_cell.length_c   1.000
_cell.angle_alpha   90.00
_cell.angle_beta   90.00
_cell.angle_gamma   90.00
#
_symmetry.space_group_name_H-M   'P 1'
#
loop_
_entity.id
_entity.type
_entity.pdbx_description
1 polymer ?
#
loop_
_entity_poly.entity_id
_entity_poly.type
_entity_poly.pdbx_seq_one_letter_code
_entity_poly.pdbx_strand_id
1 'polypeptide(L)'
;MKIFTFLSADGFWAIEVARAGLYEFALKRWPNELDRPISEIIGLYDVEPDYEVLTVTDAGLKVADFDEMESVGPEAKEVKFKVRLKSGKTRAQAWFVNGLDDGKTFGAYYVYVKRLGVLGQC
;
A
#
# COMPACT_ATOMS: atom_id res chain seq x y z
N MET A 1 1.05 -0.86 13.08
CA MET A 1 1.48 0.51 12.72
C MET A 1 0.65 0.96 11.52
N LYS A 2 0.15 2.20 11.54
CA LYS A 2 -0.62 2.81 10.44
C LYS A 2 0.22 3.96 9.90
N ILE A 3 0.39 4.03 8.58
CA ILE A 3 1.21 5.04 7.93
C ILE A 3 0.35 5.76 6.88
N PHE A 4 0.45 7.10 6.84
CA PHE A 4 -0.25 7.97 5.89
C PHE A 4 0.72 8.49 4.82
N THR A 5 0.26 8.58 3.58
CA THR A 5 1.10 8.91 2.41
C THR A 5 0.63 10.19 1.73
N PHE A 6 1.57 10.98 1.21
CA PHE A 6 1.28 12.11 0.31
C PHE A 6 0.96 11.61 -1.11
N LEU A 7 0.33 12.47 -1.93
CA LEU A 7 -0.12 12.17 -3.29
C LEU A 7 0.98 11.65 -4.24
N SER A 8 2.24 12.01 -4.01
CA SER A 8 3.36 11.60 -4.85
C SER A 8 4.01 10.31 -4.34
N ALA A 9 4.22 9.35 -5.25
CA ALA A 9 4.76 8.02 -4.94
C ALA A 9 6.28 8.01 -4.65
N ASP A 10 6.97 9.14 -4.76
CA ASP A 10 8.42 9.30 -4.57
C ASP A 10 8.88 9.34 -3.10
N GLY A 11 7.94 9.47 -2.16
CA GLY A 11 8.22 9.46 -0.73
C GLY A 11 8.54 8.07 -0.16
N PHE A 12 9.37 8.04 0.89
CA PHE A 12 9.62 6.82 1.68
C PHE A 12 9.45 7.09 3.17
N TRP A 13 9.17 6.04 3.94
CA TRP A 13 9.20 6.06 5.40
C TRP A 13 10.47 5.41 5.92
N ALA A 14 11.17 6.11 6.81
CA ALA A 14 12.16 5.47 7.67
C ALA A 14 11.42 4.70 8.77
N ILE A 15 11.57 3.38 8.80
CA ILE A 15 10.96 2.51 9.79
C ILE A 15 12.04 1.76 10.58
N GLU A 16 11.74 1.43 11.83
CA GLU A 16 12.56 0.53 12.63
C GLU A 16 11.81 -0.78 12.87
N VAL A 17 12.38 -1.86 12.36
CA VAL A 17 11.89 -3.22 12.59
C VAL A 17 12.43 -3.68 13.93
N ALA A 18 11.60 -3.59 14.98
CA ALA A 18 12.01 -3.94 16.33
C ALA A 18 12.39 -5.43 16.50
N ARG A 19 11.83 -6.34 15.69
CA ARG A 19 12.05 -7.79 15.78
C ARG A 19 12.13 -8.41 14.39
N ALA A 20 13.12 -9.27 14.14
CA ALA A 20 13.13 -10.04 12.90
C ALA A 20 11.90 -10.95 12.80
N GLY A 21 11.40 -11.19 11.59
CA GLY A 21 10.26 -12.09 11.38
C GLY A 21 9.58 -11.96 10.02
N LEU A 22 8.48 -12.67 9.87
CA LEU A 22 7.56 -12.54 8.74
C LEU A 22 6.53 -11.46 9.05
N TYR A 23 6.30 -10.57 8.09
CA TYR A 23 5.37 -9.46 8.18
C TYR A 23 4.39 -9.50 7.01
N GLU A 24 3.16 -9.09 7.27
CA GLU A 24 2.16 -8.78 6.26
C GLU A 24 1.99 -7.27 6.17
N PHE A 25 2.14 -6.74 4.96
CA PHE A 25 1.86 -5.36 4.61
C PHE A 25 0.57 -5.35 3.79
N ALA A 26 -0.47 -4.71 4.30
CA ALA A 26 -1.73 -4.51 3.59
C ALA A 26 -1.83 -3.05 3.13
N LEU A 27 -1.79 -2.83 1.82
CA LEU A 27 -1.90 -1.54 1.17
C LEU A 27 -3.37 -1.27 0.87
N LYS A 28 -3.85 -0.07 1.22
CA LYS A 28 -5.23 0.36 0.98
C LYS A 28 -5.27 1.82 0.53
N ARG A 29 -6.28 2.16 -0.27
CA ARG A 29 -6.67 3.55 -0.52
C ARG A 29 -7.55 4.10 0.60
N TRP A 30 -8.40 3.25 1.18
CA TRP A 30 -9.34 3.64 2.23
C TRP A 30 -8.93 3.05 3.58
N PRO A 31 -9.24 3.72 4.69
CA PRO A 31 -9.03 3.15 6.00
C PRO A 31 -10.03 1.99 6.24
N ASN A 32 -9.73 1.08 7.16
CA ASN A 32 -10.48 -0.17 7.35
C ASN A 32 -11.97 0.07 7.65
N GLU A 33 -12.28 1.19 8.31
CA GLU A 33 -13.61 1.56 8.76
C GLU A 33 -14.58 1.86 7.61
N LEU A 34 -14.05 2.24 6.44
CA LEU A 34 -14.88 2.50 5.26
C LEU A 34 -15.16 1.23 4.44
N ASP A 35 -14.29 0.21 4.51
CA ASP A 35 -14.44 -1.08 3.82
C ASP A 35 -14.73 -0.96 2.31
N ARG A 36 -14.09 0.00 1.65
CA ARG A 36 -14.30 0.39 0.24
C ARG A 36 -13.26 -0.23 -0.70
N PRO A 37 -13.62 -0.56 -1.96
CA PRO A 37 -12.67 -0.96 -3.00
C PRO A 37 -11.61 0.12 -3.26
N ILE A 38 -10.39 -0.30 -3.58
CA ILE A 38 -9.27 0.60 -3.90
C ILE A 38 -9.63 1.53 -5.07
N SER A 39 -10.30 1.01 -6.10
CA SER A 39 -10.69 1.79 -7.28
C SER A 39 -12.05 2.49 -7.15
N GLU A 40 -12.65 2.53 -5.96
CA GLU A 40 -13.95 3.19 -5.80
C GLU A 40 -13.85 4.69 -6.12
N ILE A 41 -14.77 5.16 -6.96
CA ILE A 41 -14.94 6.57 -7.29
C ILE A 41 -15.88 7.17 -6.23
N ILE A 42 -15.35 8.02 -5.35
CA ILE A 42 -16.20 8.81 -4.47
C ILE A 42 -16.69 10.01 -5.26
N GLY A 43 -17.94 9.91 -5.75
CA GLY A 43 -18.70 11.08 -6.15
C GLY A 43 -19.07 11.88 -4.90
N LEU A 44 -18.23 12.83 -4.50
CA LEU A 44 -18.66 13.87 -3.58
C LEU A 44 -19.70 14.72 -4.33
N TYR A 45 -20.96 14.58 -3.93
CA TYR A 45 -21.99 15.56 -4.27
C TYR A 45 -21.42 16.96 -3.97
N ASP A 46 -21.40 17.83 -4.98
CA ASP A 46 -21.00 19.25 -4.96
C ASP A 46 -19.51 19.63 -4.88
N VAL A 47 -18.58 18.83 -5.39
CA VAL A 47 -17.20 19.31 -5.59
C VAL A 47 -16.74 19.08 -7.03
N GLU A 48 -15.98 20.05 -7.54
CA GLU A 48 -15.60 20.33 -8.94
C GLU A 48 -15.29 19.13 -9.87
N PRO A 49 -15.47 19.28 -11.20
CA PRO A 49 -15.32 18.21 -12.21
C PRO A 49 -13.93 17.56 -12.34
N ASP A 50 -12.93 17.97 -11.56
CA ASP A 50 -11.53 17.57 -11.67
C ASP A 50 -11.12 16.43 -10.72
N TYR A 51 -12.07 15.58 -10.28
CA TYR A 51 -11.69 14.37 -9.56
C TYR A 51 -11.08 13.34 -10.50
N GLU A 52 -9.76 13.12 -10.37
CA GLU A 52 -9.07 12.05 -11.09
C GLU A 52 -9.71 10.69 -10.77
N VAL A 53 -10.28 10.06 -11.78
CA VAL A 53 -10.72 8.66 -11.72
C VAL A 53 -9.48 7.81 -11.59
N LEU A 54 -9.25 7.28 -10.39
CA LEU A 54 -8.15 6.35 -10.12
C LEU A 54 -8.61 4.92 -10.39
N THR A 55 -8.20 4.39 -11.54
CA THR A 55 -8.32 2.95 -11.83
C THR A 55 -7.02 2.28 -11.43
N VAL A 56 -6.98 1.72 -10.23
CA VAL A 56 -5.77 1.06 -9.74
C VAL A 56 -5.66 -0.32 -10.37
N THR A 57 -4.59 -0.56 -11.14
CA THR A 57 -4.31 -1.86 -11.76
C THR A 57 -3.26 -2.65 -11.00
N ASP A 58 -2.33 -1.96 -10.36
CA ASP A 58 -1.18 -2.57 -9.68
C ASP A 58 -0.84 -1.83 -8.39
N ALA A 59 -0.28 -2.56 -7.44
CA ALA A 59 0.29 -2.02 -6.21
C ALA A 59 1.72 -2.48 -6.05
N GLY A 60 2.60 -1.59 -5.62
CA GLY A 60 4.01 -1.89 -5.36
C GLY A 60 4.37 -1.69 -3.90
N LEU A 61 5.24 -2.54 -3.39
CA LEU A 61 5.85 -2.42 -2.08
C LEU A 61 7.36 -2.61 -2.19
N LYS A 62 8.10 -1.61 -1.72
CA LYS A 62 9.54 -1.68 -1.53
C LYS A 62 9.90 -1.52 -0.07
N VAL A 63 10.55 -2.52 0.52
CA VAL A 63 11.03 -2.48 1.90
C VAL A 63 12.25 -3.36 2.11
N ALA A 64 13.36 -2.76 2.58
CA ALA A 64 14.67 -3.43 2.63
C ALA A 64 15.04 -4.04 1.26
N ASP A 65 15.23 -5.35 1.17
CA ASP A 65 15.58 -6.08 -0.06
C ASP A 65 14.35 -6.56 -0.83
N PHE A 66 13.13 -6.32 -0.32
CA PHE A 66 11.88 -6.68 -0.98
C PHE A 66 11.44 -5.53 -1.89
N ASP A 67 11.18 -5.81 -3.16
CA ASP A 67 10.73 -4.85 -4.17
C ASP A 67 9.85 -5.59 -5.18
N GLU A 68 8.55 -5.62 -4.92
CA GLU A 68 7.60 -6.43 -5.70
C GLU A 68 6.32 -5.65 -5.99
N MET A 69 5.64 -6.06 -7.06
CA MET A 69 4.34 -5.55 -7.46
C MET A 69 3.32 -6.68 -7.58
N GLU A 70 2.05 -6.35 -7.30
CA GLU A 70 0.93 -7.27 -7.38
C GLU A 70 -0.24 -6.60 -8.11
N SER A 71 -0.94 -7.37 -8.95
CA SER A 71 -2.13 -6.90 -9.66
C SER A 71 -3.29 -6.65 -8.70
N VAL A 72 -4.06 -5.61 -8.96
CA VAL A 72 -5.22 -5.18 -8.17
C VAL A 72 -6.49 -5.49 -8.94
N GLY A 73 -7.33 -6.36 -8.38
CA GLY A 73 -8.65 -6.63 -8.93
C GLY A 73 -9.60 -5.43 -8.76
N PRO A 74 -10.65 -5.31 -9.60
CA PRO A 74 -11.56 -4.17 -9.58
C PRO A 74 -12.29 -3.99 -8.22
N GLU A 75 -12.58 -5.09 -7.54
CA GLU A 75 -13.24 -5.12 -6.22
C GLU A 75 -12.25 -5.25 -5.05
N ALA A 76 -10.95 -5.22 -5.32
CA ALA A 76 -9.94 -5.40 -4.28
C ALA A 76 -9.98 -4.22 -3.30
N LYS A 77 -10.16 -4.53 -2.02
CA LYS A 77 -10.13 -3.54 -0.94
C LYS A 77 -8.74 -3.35 -0.35
N GLU A 78 -7.85 -4.32 -0.58
CA GLU A 78 -6.48 -4.33 -0.10
C GLU A 78 -5.59 -5.21 -0.96
N VAL A 79 -4.30 -4.90 -0.96
CA VAL A 79 -3.25 -5.75 -1.55
C VAL A 79 -2.28 -6.12 -0.45
N LYS A 80 -1.96 -7.42 -0.34
CA LYS A 80 -1.15 -7.95 0.75
C LYS A 80 0.16 -8.50 0.26
N PHE A 81 1.24 -8.08 0.91
CA PHE A 81 2.59 -8.59 0.69
C PHE A 81 3.09 -9.27 1.95
N LYS A 82 3.68 -10.46 1.79
CA LYS A 82 4.34 -11.17 2.88
C LYS A 82 5.85 -11.02 2.77
N VAL A 83 6.44 -10.26 3.70
CA VAL A 83 7.84 -9.88 3.64
C VAL A 83 8.61 -10.40 4.84
N ARG A 84 9.79 -10.97 4.58
CA ARG A 84 10.74 -11.37 5.63
C ARG A 84 11.63 -10.18 5.95
N LEU A 85 11.59 -9.71 7.19
CA LEU A 85 12.38 -8.56 7.62
C LEU A 85 13.36 -8.96 8.73
N LYS A 86 14.59 -8.47 8.62
CA LYS A 86 15.58 -8.46 9.71
C LYS A 86 15.24 -7.32 10.68
N SER A 87 15.64 -7.43 11.94
CA SER A 87 15.57 -6.31 12.87
C SER A 87 16.53 -5.20 12.47
N GLY A 88 16.13 -3.96 12.69
CA GLY A 88 16.94 -2.78 12.38
C GLY A 88 16.18 -1.72 11.59
N LYS A 89 16.89 -0.64 11.24
CA LYS A 89 16.33 0.48 10.49
C LYS A 89 16.31 0.17 9.00
N THR A 90 15.22 0.51 8.34
CA THR A 90 15.09 0.37 6.88
C THR A 90 14.16 1.44 6.32
N ARG A 91 14.04 1.48 5.00
CA ARG A 91 13.06 2.31 4.29
C ARG A 91 11.92 1.44 3.81
N ALA A 92 10.71 1.99 3.84
CA ALA A 92 9.53 1.40 3.23
C ALA A 92 8.88 2.42 2.29
N GLN A 93 8.38 1.96 1.16
CA GLN A 93 7.68 2.75 0.16
C GLN A 93 6.55 1.88 -0.41
N ALA A 94 5.39 2.48 -0.60
CA ALA A 94 4.22 1.78 -1.12
C ALA A 94 3.47 2.71 -2.08
N TRP A 95 3.08 2.18 -3.24
CA TRP A 95 2.42 2.94 -4.29
C TRP A 95 1.38 2.11 -5.01
N PHE A 96 0.49 2.80 -5.71
CA PHE A 96 -0.49 2.27 -6.64
C PHE A 96 -0.21 2.84 -8.03
N VAL A 97 -0.58 2.08 -9.07
CA VAL A 97 -0.44 2.47 -10.48
C VAL A 97 -1.83 2.76 -11.05
N ASN A 98 -2.01 3.91 -11.72
CA ASN A 98 -3.25 4.25 -12.43
C ASN A 98 -3.19 3.64 -13.83
N GLY A 99 -4.08 2.71 -14.12
CA GLY A 99 -4.22 2.13 -15.45
C GLY A 99 -4.80 3.06 -16.51
N LEU A 100 -5.35 4.22 -16.12
CA LEU A 100 -5.93 5.19 -17.05
C LEU A 100 -4.99 6.33 -17.47
N ASP A 101 -3.87 6.53 -16.78
CA ASP A 101 -3.02 7.73 -16.92
C ASP A 101 -1.53 7.36 -17.14
N ASP A 102 -1.27 6.59 -18.21
CA ASP A 102 0.07 6.14 -18.66
C ASP A 102 0.97 5.55 -17.56
N GLY A 103 0.37 4.86 -16.58
CA GLY A 103 1.10 4.25 -15.48
C GLY A 103 1.55 5.22 -14.38
N LYS A 104 0.97 6.43 -14.29
CA LYS A 104 1.18 7.37 -13.19
C LYS A 104 1.00 6.67 -11.85
N THR A 105 1.91 6.95 -10.92
CA THR A 105 1.91 6.34 -9.60
C THR A 105 1.52 7.33 -8.51
N PHE A 106 0.81 6.84 -7.50
CA PHE A 106 0.40 7.60 -6.32
C PHE A 106 0.73 6.78 -5.08
N GLY A 107 1.11 7.47 -4.01
CA GLY A 107 1.40 6.80 -2.74
C GLY A 107 0.19 5.98 -2.25
N ALA A 108 0.41 4.81 -1.67
CA ALA A 108 -0.67 4.02 -1.08
C ALA A 108 -1.17 4.72 0.18
N TYR A 109 -2.41 5.21 0.24
CA TYR A 109 -2.85 6.14 1.30
C TYR A 109 -2.77 5.57 2.72
N TYR A 110 -2.94 4.25 2.84
CA TYR A 110 -2.83 3.52 4.09
C TYR A 110 -2.00 2.26 3.92
N VAL A 111 -1.04 2.08 4.82
CA VAL A 111 -0.29 0.82 4.96
C VAL A 111 -0.50 0.28 6.37
N TYR A 112 -1.06 -0.92 6.47
CA TYR A 112 -1.20 -1.66 7.71
C TYR A 112 -0.16 -2.77 7.78
N VAL A 113 0.59 -2.79 8.88
CA VAL A 113 1.68 -3.77 9.07
C VAL A 113 1.37 -4.67 10.25
N LYS A 114 1.34 -5.99 10.01
CA LYS A 114 1.15 -7.03 11.02
C LYS A 114 2.32 -8.02 11.00
N ARG A 115 2.91 -8.29 12.17
CA ARG A 115 3.89 -9.37 12.31
C ARG A 115 3.16 -10.72 12.37
N LEU A 116 3.53 -11.65 11.51
CA LEU A 116 2.94 -12.99 11.44
C LEU A 116 3.69 -14.03 12.28
N GLY A 117 4.98 -13.82 12.58
CA GLY A 117 5.75 -14.76 13.40
C GLY A 117 7.24 -14.83 13.04
N VAL A 118 7.92 -15.85 13.54
CA VAL A 118 9.28 -16.24 13.14
C VAL A 118 9.16 -17.42 12.17
N LEU A 119 10.00 -17.48 11.13
CA LEU A 119 10.08 -18.66 10.28
C LEU A 119 10.76 -19.79 11.06
N GLY A 120 10.06 -20.90 11.28
CA GLY A 120 10.60 -22.08 11.95
C GLY A 120 9.74 -22.72 13.04
N GLN A 121 8.41 -22.56 13.02
CA GLN A 121 7.51 -23.43 13.77
C GLN A 121 6.48 -24.06 12.83
N CYS A 122 6.92 -25.14 12.17
CA CYS A 122 6.17 -26.39 12.08
C CYS A 122 7.06 -27.45 12.72
#